data_AF-A0A3M1M5B4-F1
#
_entry.id   AF-A0A3M1M5B4-F1
#
_cell.length_a   1.000
_cell.length_b   1.000
_cell.length_c   1.000
_cell.angle_alpha   90.00
_cell.angle_beta   90.00
_cell.angle_gamma   90.00
#
_symmetry.space_group_name_H-M   'P 1'
#
loop_
_entity.id
_entity.type
_entity.pdbx_description
1 polymer ?
#
loop_
_entity_poly.entity_id
_entity_poly.type
_entity_poly.pdbx_seq_one_letter_code
_entity_poly.pdbx_strand_id
1 'polypeptide(L)' 'EKKARGNVHIALGDNIFYGGQTRSAVHMDMVLYEPTVTIDDRAVVVGGEIRLP' A
#
# COMPACT_ATOMS: atom_id res chain seq x y z
N GLU A 1 -7.71 -5.01 -8.64
CA GLU A 1 -7.99 -3.58 -8.36
C GLU A 1 -7.35 -3.07 -7.08
N LYS A 2 -7.02 -1.77 -7.00
CA LYS A 2 -6.24 -1.18 -5.88
C LYS A 2 -6.86 -1.30 -4.48
N LYS A 3 -8.16 -1.60 -4.40
CA LYS A 3 -8.89 -1.83 -3.14
C LYS A 3 -9.24 -3.31 -2.91
N ALA A 4 -8.72 -4.21 -3.74
CA ALA A 4 -8.99 -5.64 -3.61
C ALA A 4 -8.38 -6.16 -2.29
N ARG A 5 -9.13 -7.00 -1.57
CA ARG A 5 -8.67 -7.61 -0.32
C ARG A 5 -7.42 -8.44 -0.60
N GLY A 6 -6.39 -8.26 0.22
CA GLY A 6 -5.12 -8.97 0.09
C GLY A 6 -4.08 -8.27 -0.77
N ASN A 7 -4.47 -7.33 -1.63
CA ASN A 7 -3.52 -6.56 -2.44
C ASN A 7 -2.93 -5.39 -1.66
N VAL A 8 -1.74 -4.96 -2.07
CA VAL A 8 -1.10 -3.72 -1.58
C VAL A 8 -1.16 -2.68 -2.66
N HIS A 9 -1.63 -1.48 -2.31
CA HIS A 9 -1.61 -0.32 -3.18
C HIS A 9 -0.53 0.65 -2.72
N ILE A 10 0.40 0.98 -3.62
CA ILE A 10 1.47 1.97 -3.39
C ILE A 10 1.25 3.12 -4.37
N ALA A 11 1.37 4.35 -3.88
CA ALA A 11 1.31 5.54 -4.70
C ALA A 11 2.60 6.35 -4.61
N LEU A 12 3.06 6.87 -5.75
CA LEU A 12 4.15 7.85 -5.84
C LEU A 12 3.60 9.17 -6.35
N GLY A 13 3.91 10.27 -5.68
CA GLY A 13 3.44 11.58 -6.09
C GLY A 13 3.24 12.54 -4.92
N ASP A 14 2.18 13.31 -5.00
CA ASP A 14 1.90 14.41 -4.09
C ASP A 14 1.40 13.90 -2.73
N ASN A 15 1.92 14.46 -1.63
CA ASN A 15 1.47 14.16 -0.28
C ASN A 15 1.12 15.41 0.56
N ILE A 16 1.01 16.60 -0.05
CA ILE A 16 0.70 17.85 0.68
C ILE A 16 -0.67 17.81 1.38
N PHE A 17 -1.63 17.07 0.82
CA PHE A 17 -2.98 16.91 1.39
C PHE A 17 -3.01 15.98 2.62
N TYR A 18 -1.92 15.25 2.88
CA TYR A 18 -1.76 14.35 4.02
C TYR A 18 -0.77 14.89 5.06
N GLY A 19 -0.39 16.17 4.96
CA GLY A 19 0.58 16.81 5.87
C GLY A 19 2.05 16.59 5.51
N GLY A 20 2.33 16.01 4.33
CA GLY A 20 3.69 15.91 3.81
C GLY A 20 4.15 17.19 3.10
N GLN A 21 5.39 17.17 2.62
CA GLN A 21 6.06 18.32 1.95
C GLN A 21 6.29 18.09 0.45
N THR A 22 5.98 16.90 -0.05
CA THR A 22 6.23 16.52 -1.45
C THR A 22 5.08 17.01 -2.32
N ARG A 23 5.35 18.02 -3.15
CA ARG A 23 4.45 18.46 -4.22
C ARG A 23 4.87 17.82 -5.54
N SER A 24 3.94 17.24 -6.27
CA SER A 24 4.20 16.59 -7.56
C SER A 24 3.07 16.84 -8.54
N ALA A 25 3.40 17.07 -9.82
CA ALA A 25 2.40 17.17 -10.89
C ALA A 25 1.86 15.80 -11.32
N VAL A 26 2.52 14.71 -10.92
CA VAL A 26 2.18 13.35 -11.30
C VAL A 26 1.89 12.51 -10.06
N HIS A 27 0.85 11.69 -10.15
CA HIS A 27 0.46 10.70 -9.18
C HIS A 27 0.34 9.33 -9.87
N MET A 28 1.14 8.36 -9.45
CA MET A 28 1.20 7.03 -10.03
C MET A 28 0.71 5.99 -9.02
N ASP A 29 -0.37 5.32 -9.37
CA ASP A 29 -0.95 4.22 -8.60
C ASP A 29 -0.37 2.87 -9.06
N MET A 30 0.11 2.07 -8.12
CA MET A 30 0.61 0.72 -8.37
C MET A 30 -0.06 -0.29 -7.44
N VAL A 31 -0.11 -1.55 -7.88
CA VAL A 31 -0.70 -2.66 -7.12
C VAL A 31 0.27 -3.83 -7.11
N LEU A 32 0.59 -4.32 -5.91
CA LEU A 32 1.28 -5.57 -5.69
C LEU A 32 0.25 -6.68 -5.47
N TYR A 33 0.35 -7.72 -6.29
CA TYR A 33 -0.44 -8.96 -6.19
C TYR A 33 0.32 -9.98 -5.35
N GLU A 34 -0.44 -10.82 -4.63
CA GLU A 34 0.11 -11.86 -3.74
C GLU A 34 1.21 -11.38 -2.78
N PRO A 35 1.08 -10.20 -2.13
CA PRO A 35 2.14 -9.67 -1.29
C PRO A 35 2.25 -10.44 0.03
N THR A 36 3.44 -10.39 0.62
CA THR A 36 3.63 -10.64 2.05
C THR A 36 3.91 -9.29 2.72
N VAL A 37 3.11 -8.93 3.72
CA VAL A 37 3.18 -7.64 4.43
C VAL A 37 3.40 -7.89 5.90
N THR A 38 4.46 -7.32 6.45
CA THR A 38 4.75 -7.26 7.88
C THR A 38 4.55 -5.83 8.39
N ILE A 39 3.86 -5.69 9.52
CA ILE A 39 3.81 -4.44 10.29
C ILE A 39 4.53 -4.72 11.60
N ASP A 40 5.61 -3.97 11.84
CA ASP A 40 6.63 -4.32 12.82
C ASP A 40 7.09 -5.78 12.59
N ASP A 41 6.99 -6.63 13.62
CA ASP A 41 7.37 -8.04 13.56
C ASP A 41 6.18 -9.00 13.30
N ARG A 42 5.03 -8.50 12.84
CA ARG A 42 3.82 -9.30 12.62
C ARG A 42 3.42 -9.36 11.16
N ALA A 43 3.37 -10.55 10.58
CA ALA A 43 2.81 -10.77 9.25
C ALA A 43 1.30 -10.58 9.27
N VAL A 44 0.81 -9.58 8.55
CA VAL A 44 -0.63 -9.25 8.44
C VAL A 44 -1.23 -9.67 7.11
N VAL A 45 -0.39 -9.89 6.09
CA VAL A 45 -0.75 -10.53 4.81
C VAL A 45 0.37 -11.50 4.42
N VAL A 46 0.03 -12.69 3.94
CA VAL A 46 1.00 -13.69 3.45
C VAL A 46 0.51 -14.23 2.11
N GLY A 47 1.24 -13.95 1.03
CA GLY A 47 0.83 -14.37 -0.32
C GLY A 47 -0.55 -13.85 -0.74
N GLY A 48 -0.93 -12.65 -0.31
CA GLY A 48 -2.27 -12.08 -0.53
C GLY A 48 -3.34 -12.51 0.47
N GLU A 49 -3.07 -13.46 1.37
CA GLU A 49 -4.02 -13.89 2.40
C GLU A 49 -3.90 -13.04 3.68
N ILE A 50 -5.01 -12.44 4.12
CA ILE A 50 -5.05 -11.60 5.34
C ILE A 50 -4.92 -12.47 6.60
N ARG A 51 -4.06 -12.06 7.54
CA ARG A 51 -3.73 -12.76 8.80
C ARG A 51 -4.05 -11.93 10.06
N LEU A 52 -4.92 -10.94 9.95
CA LEU A 52 -5.40 -10.17 11.11
C LEU A 52 -6.23 -11.08 12.06
N PRO A 53 -6.16 -10.85 13.38
CA PRO A 53 -7.04 -11.52 14.34
C PRO A 53 -8.52 -11.18 14.11
#